data_AF-A0A419J004-F1
#
_entry.id   AF-A0A419J004-F1
#
_cell.length_a   1.000
_cell.length_b   1.000
_cell.length_c   1.000
_cell.angle_alpha   90.00
_cell.angle_beta   90.00
_cell.angle_gamma   90.00
#
_symmetry.space_group_name_H-M   'P 1'
#
loop_
_entity.id
_entity.type
_entity.pdbx_description
1 polymer ?
#
loop_
_entity_poly.entity_id
_entity_poly.type
_entity_poly.pdbx_seq_one_letter_code
_entity_poly.pdbx_strand_id
1 'polypeptide(L)' 'MDEYEREMEIIALLSNPDSNYTYIDCDKEVIDHSCEKTNEQRQIKLIEVEYFKDAKLNEGRANFCHKCNQVFVYKPGA' A
#
# COMPACT_ATOMS: atom_id res chain seq x y z
N MET A 1 9.27 -9.27 8.80
CA MET A 1 8.01 -8.54 8.83
C MET A 1 6.90 -9.56 8.82
N ASP A 2 6.19 -9.66 9.93
CA ASP A 2 4.97 -10.45 10.01
C ASP A 2 3.78 -9.68 9.40
N GLU A 3 2.61 -10.32 9.32
CA GLU A 3 1.42 -9.72 8.72
C GLU A 3 0.91 -8.51 9.52
N TYR A 4 1.06 -8.52 10.84
CA TYR A 4 0.61 -7.45 11.73
C TYR A 4 1.48 -6.19 11.61
N GLU A 5 2.80 -6.34 11.59
CA GLU A 5 3.75 -5.23 11.35
C GLU A 5 3.47 -4.57 10.00
N ARG A 6 3.16 -5.37 8.97
CA ARG A 6 2.81 -4.86 7.65
C ARG A 6 1.51 -4.06 7.68
N GLU A 7 0.47 -4.57 8.33
CA GLU A 7 -0.82 -3.90 8.44
C GLU A 7 -0.68 -2.53 9.12
N MET A 8 0.03 -2.48 10.25
CA MET A 8 0.30 -1.25 10.99
C MET A 8 1.03 -0.20 10.13
N GLU A 9 1.97 -0.64 9.29
CA GLU A 9 2.69 0.28 8.41
C GLU A 9 1.83 0.76 7.23
N ILE A 10 0.96 -0.07 6.67
CA ILE A 10 -0.03 0.38 5.69
C ILE A 10 -0.94 1.43 6.31
N ILE A 11 -1.47 1.18 7.52
CA ILE A 11 -2.31 2.14 8.25
C ILE A 11 -1.57 3.46 8.44
N ALA A 12 -0.30 3.42 8.86
CA ALA A 12 0.52 4.62 9.04
C ALA A 12 0.70 5.40 7.73
N LEU A 13 1.07 4.70 6.64
CA LEU A 13 1.29 5.29 5.31
C LEU A 13 0.03 5.88 4.69
N LEU A 14 -1.15 5.31 4.96
CA LEU A 14 -2.42 5.86 4.50
C LEU A 14 -2.92 7.02 5.37
N SER A 15 -2.70 6.94 6.69
CA SER A 15 -3.10 7.97 7.66
C SER A 15 -2.28 9.25 7.50
N ASN A 16 -0.97 9.10 7.29
CA ASN A 16 -0.03 10.20 7.14
C ASN A 16 0.94 9.95 5.98
N PRO A 17 0.58 10.34 4.74
CA PRO A 17 1.38 10.04 3.57
C PRO A 17 2.81 10.57 3.64
N ASP A 18 3.79 9.69 3.48
CA ASP A 18 5.21 10.02 3.53
C ASP A 18 5.71 10.36 2.11
N SER A 19 6.34 11.52 1.95
CA SER A 19 6.94 11.98 0.68
C SER A 19 8.05 11.08 0.13
N ASN A 20 8.63 10.20 0.97
CA ASN A 20 9.61 9.20 0.55
C ASN A 20 8.98 8.03 -0.23
N TYR A 21 7.65 7.92 -0.19
CA TYR A 21 6.89 6.89 -0.86
C TYR A 21 6.13 7.43 -2.08
N THR A 22 6.07 6.62 -3.13
CA THR A 22 5.23 6.86 -4.30
C THR A 22 3.92 6.11 -4.14
N TYR A 23 2.79 6.81 -4.21
CA TYR A 23 1.47 6.23 -4.10
C TYR A 23 0.90 5.96 -5.48
N ILE A 24 0.62 4.70 -5.77
CA ILE A 24 0.17 4.20 -7.06
C ILE A 24 -1.28 3.74 -6.92
N ASP A 25 -2.17 4.38 -7.66
CA ASP A 25 -3.57 3.99 -7.71
C ASP A 25 -3.73 2.74 -8.59
N CYS A 26 -4.48 1.76 -8.09
CA CYS A 26 -4.68 0.47 -8.75
C CYS A 26 -6.15 0.07 -8.70
N ASP A 27 -6.64 -0.60 -9.75
CA ASP A 27 -8.01 -1.12 -9.84
C ASP A 27 -8.11 -2.63 -9.52
N LYS A 28 -6.99 -3.27 -9.14
CA LYS A 28 -6.89 -4.71 -8.86
C LYS A 28 -6.59 -4.98 -7.38
N GLU A 29 -7.16 -6.07 -6.87
CA GLU A 29 -6.88 -6.58 -5.52
C GLU A 29 -5.52 -7.27 -5.40
N VAL A 30 -4.98 -7.75 -6.52
CA VAL A 30 -3.66 -8.38 -6.60
C VAL A 30 -2.88 -7.73 -7.72
N ILE A 31 -1.67 -7.29 -7.41
CA ILE A 31 -0.81 -6.52 -8.31
C ILE A 31 0.42 -7.35 -8.65
N ASP A 32 0.68 -7.53 -9.94
CA ASP A 32 1.95 -8.03 -10.43
C ASP A 32 2.99 -6.91 -10.32
N HIS A 33 3.84 -6.98 -9.30
CA HIS A 33 4.83 -5.96 -9.00
C HIS A 33 6.25 -6.46 -9.34
N SER A 34 6.94 -5.70 -10.19
CA SER A 34 8.38 -5.86 -10.42
C SER A 34 9.14 -4.79 -9.64
N CYS A 35 9.91 -5.18 -8.64
CA CYS A 35 10.62 -4.22 -7.80
C CYS A 35 11.82 -3.62 -8.54
N GLU A 36 11.86 -2.30 -8.71
CA GLU A 36 12.94 -1.59 -9.41
C GLU A 36 14.31 -1.68 -8.73
N LYS A 37 14.34 -2.01 -7.42
CA LYS A 37 15.60 -2.15 -6.67
C LYS A 37 16.15 -3.58 -6.68
N THR A 38 15.29 -4.59 -6.64
CA THR A 38 15.73 -6.00 -6.56
C THR A 38 15.59 -6.74 -7.89
N ASN A 39 14.86 -6.18 -8.86
CA ASN A 39 14.43 -6.84 -10.10
C ASN A 39 13.60 -8.13 -9.89
N GLU A 40 13.09 -8.34 -8.67
CA GLU A 40 12.22 -9.46 -8.35
C GLU A 40 10.78 -9.16 -8.75
N GLN A 41 10.14 -10.15 -9.36
CA GLN A 41 8.71 -10.13 -9.65
C GLN A 41 7.95 -10.90 -8.58
N ARG A 42 6.88 -10.28 -8.06
CA ARG A 42 6.02 -10.89 -7.07
C ARG A 42 4.59 -10.36 -7.18
N GLN A 43 3.66 -11.17 -6.71
CA GLN A 43 2.29 -10.73 -6.54
C GLN A 43 2.12 -10.07 -5.17
N ILE A 44 1.56 -8.87 -5.15
CA ILE A 44 1.21 -8.15 -3.93
C ILE A 44 -0.31 -8.11 -3.83
N LYS A 45 -0.85 -8.83 -2.85
CA LYS A 45 -2.26 -8.77 -2.52
C LYS A 45 -2.53 -7.54 -1.65
N LEU A 46 -3.44 -6.68 -2.07
CA LEU A 46 -3.89 -5.55 -1.26
C LEU A 46 -4.68 -6.09 -0.07
N ILE A 47 -4.42 -5.54 1.10
CA ILE A 47 -5.14 -5.89 2.32
C ILE A 47 -6.06 -4.75 2.71
N GLU A 48 -7.21 -5.10 3.28
CA GLU A 48 -8.19 -4.15 3.79
C GLU A 48 -7.76 -3.65 5.16
N VAL A 49 -7.79 -2.34 5.35
CA VAL A 49 -7.39 -1.68 6.59
C VAL A 49 -8.31 -0.50 6.91
N GLU A 50 -8.47 -0.24 8.20
CA GLU A 50 -9.08 0.98 8.73
C GLU A 50 -7.99 1.98 9.11
N TYR A 51 -8.09 3.22 8.65
CA TYR A 51 -7.07 4.24 8.87
C TYR A 51 -7.68 5.63 9.11
N PHE A 52 -6.98 6.45 9.90
CA PHE A 52 -7.44 7.79 10.24
C PHE A 52 -6.80 8.83 9.32
N LYS A 53 -7.63 9.52 8.55
CA LYS A 53 -7.18 10.61 7.65
C LYS A 53 -8.23 11.69 7.59
N ASP A 54 -7.80 12.95 7.53
CA ASP A 54 -8.69 14.12 7.46
C ASP A 54 -9.72 14.16 8.61
N ALA A 55 -9.28 13.80 9.83
CA ALA A 55 -10.08 13.74 11.05
C ALA A 55 -11.29 12.77 11.00
N LYS A 56 -11.26 11.77 10.11
CA LYS A 56 -12.26 10.70 10.03
C LYS A 56 -11.61 9.33 9.94
N LEU A 57 -12.35 8.30 10.35
CA LEU A 57 -12.04 6.91 10.08
C LEU A 57 -12.39 6.62 8.61
N ASN A 58 -11.46 6.02 7.87
CA ASN A 58 -11.67 5.58 6.50
C ASN A 58 -11.31 4.10 6.39
N GLU A 59 -11.97 3.42 5.46
CA GLU A 59 -11.61 2.07 5.03
C GLU A 59 -10.91 2.15 3.69
N GLY A 60 -9.89 1.32 3.48
CA GLY A 60 -9.19 1.24 2.21
C GLY A 60 -8.46 -0.07 2.04
N ARG A 61 -8.03 -0.34 0.80
CA ARG A 61 -7.21 -1.51 0.50
C ARG A 61 -5.88 -1.05 -0.03
N ALA A 62 -4.80 -1.50 0.59
CA ALA A 62 -3.46 -1.11 0.18
C ALA A 62 -2.43 -2.17 0.55
N ASN A 63 -1.25 -2.03 -0.03
CA ASN A 63 -0.04 -2.73 0.37
C ASN A 63 1.16 -1.94 -0.17
N PHE A 64 2.39 -2.33 0.17
CA PHE A 64 3.56 -1.58 -0.26
C PHE A 64 4.75 -2.50 -0.58
N CYS A 65 5.75 -1.90 -1.23
CA CYS A 65 7.07 -2.46 -1.41
C CYS A 65 8.12 -1.54 -0.77
N HIS A 66 8.66 -1.92 0.38
CA HIS A 66 9.73 -1.16 1.05
C HIS A 66 11.00 -1.00 0.24
N LYS A 67 11.26 -1.91 -0.69
CA LYS A 67 12.52 -1.89 -1.43
C LYS A 67 12.53 -0.73 -2.41
N CYS A 68 11.41 -0.46 -3.08
CA CYS A 68 11.27 0.66 -4.02
C CYS A 68 10.39 1.81 -3.49
N ASN A 69 10.01 1.80 -2.21
CA ASN A 69 9.13 2.78 -1.59
C ASN A 69 7.85 3.05 -2.39
N GLN A 70 7.20 2.01 -2.89
CA GLN A 70 5.92 2.13 -3.60
C GLN A 70 4.79 1.64 -2.72
N VAL A 71 3.74 2.45 -2.57
CA VAL A 71 2.48 2.09 -1.91
C VAL A 71 1.42 1.94 -2.98
N PHE A 72 0.78 0.80 -3.03
CA PHE A 72 -0.31 0.52 -3.94
C PHE A 72 -1.62 0.69 -3.22
N VAL A 73 -2.47 1.56 -3.73
CA VAL A 73 -3.75 1.92 -3.12
C VAL A 73 -4.87 1.54 -4.08
N TYR A 74 -5.82 0.75 -3.59
CA TYR A 74 -7.00 0.40 -4.36
C TYR A 74 -7.87 1.64 -4.56
N LYS A 75 -8.11 1.99 -5.82
CA LYS A 75 -9.10 2.99 -6.21
C LYS A 75 -10.00 2.40 -7.30
N PRO A 76 -11.29 2.18 -7.02
CA PRO A 76 -12.21 1.69 -8.03
C PRO A 76 -12.33 2.72 -9.15
N GLY A 77 -11.99 2.32 -10.38
CA GLY A 77 -12.07 3.17 -11.58
C GLY A 77 -10.83 4.02 -11.87
N ALA A 78 -9.68 3.72 -11.25
CA ALA A 78 -8.36 4.26 -11.62
C ALA A 78 -7.86 3.71 -12.96
#